data_AF-A0A966QVS1-F1
#
_entry.id   AF-A0A966QVS1-F1
#
_cell.length_a   1.000
_cell.length_b   1.000
_cell.length_c   1.000
_cell.angle_alpha   90.00
_cell.angle_beta   90.00
_cell.angle_gamma   90.00
#
_symmetry.space_group_name_H-M   'P 1'
#
loop_
_entity.id
_entity.type
_entity.pdbx_description
1 polymer ?
#
loop_
_entity_poly.entity_id
_entity_poly.type
_entity_poly.pdbx_seq_one_letter_code
_entity_poly.pdbx_strand_id
1 'polypeptide(L)' 'MNMDREIGMTKHEILTVTEEGFFARLKGFTSDANPYKEGTHLASLWADGWDDADYKVTQDEE' A
#
# COMPACT_ATOMS: atom_id res chain seq x y z
N MET A 1 25.61 10.15 7.96
CA MET A 1 24.21 10.54 8.21
C MET A 1 23.72 11.27 6.98
N ASN A 2 22.71 10.72 6.31
CA ASN A 2 21.75 11.43 5.46
C ASN A 2 20.57 10.47 5.33
N MET A 3 19.85 10.34 6.44
CA MET A 3 18.50 9.80 6.45
C MET A 3 17.61 10.87 5.80
N ASP A 4 16.75 10.44 4.89
CA ASP A 4 15.54 11.16 4.50
C ASP A 4 15.75 12.50 3.80
N ARG A 5 16.30 12.45 2.59
CA ARG A 5 15.73 13.31 1.54
C ARG A 5 14.34 12.73 1.25
N GLU A 6 13.39 13.00 2.14
CA GLU A 6 11.98 12.67 2.01
C GLU A 6 11.57 12.92 0.56
N ILE A 7 11.11 11.86 -0.07
CA ILE A 7 10.59 11.85 -1.43
C ILE A 7 9.55 12.98 -1.47
N GLY A 8 9.67 13.90 -2.43
CA GLY A 8 8.80 15.07 -2.57
C GLY A 8 7.36 14.73 -2.98
N MET A 9 6.73 13.77 -2.29
CA MET A 9 5.34 13.39 -2.45
C MET A 9 4.47 14.27 -1.57
N THR A 10 3.37 14.70 -2.16
CA THR A 10 2.29 15.37 -1.45
C THR A 10 1.52 14.35 -0.60
N LYS A 11 0.84 14.83 0.44
CA LYS A 11 -0.07 14.00 1.23
C LYS A 11 -1.12 13.28 0.36
N HIS A 12 -1.56 13.93 -0.73
CA HIS A 12 -2.54 13.34 -1.63
C HIS A 12 -1.95 12.11 -2.34
N GLU A 13 -0.74 12.20 -2.88
CA GLU A 13 -0.08 11.07 -3.55
C GLU A 13 0.17 9.89 -2.61
N ILE A 14 0.54 10.15 -1.34
CA ILE A 14 0.67 9.09 -0.33
C ILE A 14 -0.67 8.38 -0.13
N LEU A 15 -1.75 9.14 0.11
CA LEU A 15 -3.08 8.57 0.32
C LEU A 15 -3.55 7.77 -0.89
N THR A 16 -3.34 8.28 -2.11
CA THR A 16 -3.74 7.58 -3.34
C THR A 16 -3.07 6.21 -3.45
N VAL A 17 -1.76 6.13 -3.22
CA VAL A 17 -1.01 4.87 -3.34
C VAL A 17 -1.45 3.85 -2.28
N THR A 18 -1.69 4.31 -1.06
CA THR A 18 -2.21 3.46 0.02
C THR A 18 -3.65 2.99 -0.27
N GLU A 19 -4.53 3.87 -0.77
CA GLU A 19 -5.90 3.51 -1.16
C GLU A 19 -5.92 2.49 -2.31
N GLU A 20 -5.01 2.60 -3.28
CA GLU A 20 -4.88 1.63 -4.36
C GLU A 20 -4.61 0.21 -3.85
N GLY A 21 -3.71 0.06 -2.88
CA GLY A 21 -3.42 -1.23 -2.25
C GLY A 21 -4.60 -1.79 -1.47
N PHE A 22 -5.24 -0.93 -0.66
CA PHE A 22 -6.43 -1.26 0.09
C PHE A 22 -7.56 -1.79 -0.81
N PHE A 23 -7.88 -1.07 -1.87
CA PHE A 23 -8.94 -1.50 -2.80
C PHE A 23 -8.53 -2.70 -3.66
N ALA A 24 -7.24 -2.90 -3.93
CA ALA A 24 -6.80 -4.09 -4.64
C ALA A 24 -7.14 -5.36 -3.84
N ARG A 25 -6.87 -5.37 -2.53
CA ARG A 25 -7.23 -6.49 -1.66
C ARG A 25 -8.74 -6.72 -1.59
N LEU A 26 -9.53 -5.65 -1.44
CA LEU A 26 -11.00 -5.75 -1.40
C LEU A 26 -11.60 -6.28 -2.71
N LYS A 27 -10.92 -6.07 -3.85
CA LYS A 27 -11.30 -6.63 -5.15
C LYS A 27 -10.84 -8.08 -5.35
N GLY A 28 -10.12 -8.65 -4.38
CA GLY A 28 -9.62 -10.03 -4.43
C GLY A 28 -8.29 -10.18 -5.16
N PHE A 29 -7.55 -9.10 -5.43
CA PHE A 29 -6.19 -9.21 -5.96
C PHE A 29 -5.21 -9.68 -4.88
N THR A 30 -4.25 -10.50 -5.28
CA THR A 30 -3.12 -10.89 -4.43
C THR A 30 -2.13 -9.73 -4.28
N SER A 31 -1.27 -9.78 -3.27
CA SER A 31 -0.21 -8.79 -3.05
C SER A 31 0.78 -8.70 -4.22
N ASP A 32 0.95 -9.77 -4.99
CA ASP A 32 1.76 -9.79 -6.22
C ASP A 32 1.22 -8.85 -7.32
N ALA A 33 -0.02 -8.37 -7.20
CA ALA A 33 -0.59 -7.38 -8.11
C ALA A 33 -0.08 -5.94 -7.86
N ASN A 34 0.83 -5.75 -6.90
CA ASN A 34 1.47 -4.46 -6.64
C ASN A 34 2.13 -3.92 -7.92
N PRO A 35 1.67 -2.77 -8.48
CA PRO A 35 2.19 -2.26 -9.73
C PRO A 35 3.55 -1.55 -9.57
N TYR A 36 3.98 -1.31 -8.34
CA TYR A 36 5.20 -0.59 -8.02
C TYR A 36 6.39 -1.53 -7.93
N LYS A 37 7.55 -1.05 -8.36
CA LYS A 37 8.79 -1.82 -8.28
C LYS A 37 9.12 -2.12 -6.81
N GLU A 38 9.40 -3.38 -6.51
CA GLU A 38 9.81 -3.83 -5.19
C GLU A 38 10.98 -3.00 -4.62
N GLY A 39 10.94 -2.75 -3.32
CA GLY A 39 11.94 -1.94 -2.60
C GLY A 39 11.81 -0.43 -2.83
N THR A 40 10.81 0.04 -3.59
CA THR A 40 10.48 1.46 -3.68
C THR A 40 9.52 1.87 -2.56
N HIS A 41 9.56 3.14 -2.18
CA HIS A 41 8.62 3.68 -1.19
C HIS A 41 7.16 3.54 -1.61
N LEU A 42 6.86 3.68 -2.91
CA LEU A 42 5.52 3.48 -3.45
C LEU A 42 5.05 2.03 -3.25
N ALA A 43 5.93 1.05 -3.44
CA ALA A 43 5.61 -0.35 -3.20
C ALA A 43 5.29 -0.62 -1.73
N SER A 44 6.02 0.02 -0.79
CA SER A 44 5.72 -0.06 0.64
C SER A 44 4.37 0.58 0.99
N LEU A 45 4.10 1.79 0.49
CA LEU A 45 2.82 2.47 0.75
C LEU A 45 1.60 1.70 0.22
N TRP A 46 1.74 1.06 -0.94
CA TRP A 46 0.70 0.20 -1.50
C TRP A 46 0.52 -1.07 -0.65
N ALA A 47 1.62 -1.69 -0.21
CA ALA A 47 1.58 -2.88 0.64
C ALA A 47 0.90 -2.58 1.99
N ASP A 48 1.20 -1.44 2.61
CA ASP A 48 0.55 -1.00 3.86
C ASP A 48 -0.98 -0.93 3.73
N GLY A 49 -1.47 -0.40 2.61
CA GLY A 49 -2.90 -0.35 2.33
C GLY A 49 -3.52 -1.72 2.09
N TRP A 50 -2.81 -2.59 1.35
CA TRP A 50 -3.25 -3.96 1.09
C TRP A 50 -3.35 -4.77 2.39
N ASP A 51 -2.35 -4.68 3.27
CA ASP A 51 -2.29 -5.39 4.55
C ASP A 51 -3.41 -4.92 5.50
N ASP A 52 -3.71 -3.61 5.54
CA ASP A 52 -4.83 -3.07 6.33
C ASP A 52 -6.18 -3.61 5.86
N ALA A 53 -6.38 -3.77 4.54
CA ALA A 53 -7.57 -4.40 4.00
C ALA A 53 -7.61 -5.92 4.29
N ASP A 54 -6.48 -6.61 4.19
CA ASP A 54 -6.40 -8.06 4.43
C ASP A 54 -6.74 -8.40 5.88
N TYR A 55 -6.20 -7.63 6.83
CA TYR A 55 -6.54 -7.74 8.24
C TYR A 55 -8.06 -7.58 8.46
N LYS A 56 -8.69 -6.57 7.85
CA LYS A 56 -10.14 -6.33 8.00
C LYS A 56 -10.99 -7.44 7.38
N VAL A 57 -10.63 -7.92 6.19
CA VAL A 57 -11.35 -9.02 5.53
C VAL A 57 -11.26 -10.29 6.36
N THR A 58 -10.08 -10.59 6.90
CA THR A 58 -9.86 -11.81 7.70
C THR A 58 -10.60 -11.76 9.04
N GLN A 59 -10.75 -10.58 9.66
CA GLN A 59 -11.53 -10.42 10.89
C GLN A 59 -13.04 -10.61 10.71
N ASP A 60 -13.58 -10.32 9.52
CA ASP A 60 -15.00 -10.59 9.23
C ASP A 60 -15.27 -12.09 8.99
N GLU A 61 -14.23 -12.92 8.86
CA GLU A 61 -14.33 -14.37 8.66
C GLU A 61 -14.21 -15.20 9.96
N GLU A 62 -13.88 -14.60 11.11
CA GLU A 62 -13.82 -15.24 12.44
C GLU A 62 -15.09 -15.03 13.29
#